data_AF-A0A7S7AKG9-F1
#
_entry.id   AF-A0A7S7AKG9-F1
#
_cell.length_a   1.000
_cell.length_b   1.000
_cell.length_c   1.000
_cell.angle_alpha   90.00
_cell.angle_beta   90.00
_cell.angle_gamma   90.00
#
_symmetry.space_group_name_H-M   'P 1'
#
loop_
_entity.id
_entity.type
_entity.pdbx_description
1 polymer ?
#
loop_
_entity_poly.entity_id
_entity_poly.type
_entity_poly.pdbx_seq_one_letter_code
_entity_poly.pdbx_strand_id
1 'polypeptide(L)'
;MKKQLSNILIAIVFCGLLVGMGFTQTLLKSLPQLIMIFFGMLTLGSLIIKRSFISSIPFYIVLGVMFYINIFLLASAAVDFIHPHQDWTTQNDGSIDRSPNLNWLWAIIVSFFLSPLSIVFYHKKIQRNKGLEIAFITLFIIVTLIIYIKF
;
A
#
# COMPACT_ATOMS: atom_id res chain seq x y z
N MET A 1 -21.48 -17.98 -7.66
CA MET A 1 -21.20 -17.75 -6.22
C MET A 1 -19.71 -17.68 -5.87
N LYS A 2 -18.91 -18.77 -5.87
CA LYS A 2 -17.50 -18.73 -5.40
C LYS A 2 -16.63 -17.66 -6.09
N LYS A 3 -16.71 -17.51 -7.42
CA LYS A 3 -15.97 -16.47 -8.16
C LYS A 3 -16.42 -15.04 -7.83
N GLN A 4 -17.72 -14.81 -7.65
CA GLN A 4 -18.25 -13.49 -7.29
C GLN A 4 -17.81 -13.09 -5.88
N LEU A 5 -17.86 -14.03 -4.92
CA LEU A 5 -17.37 -13.80 -3.57
C LEU A 5 -15.88 -13.44 -3.57
N SER A 6 -15.07 -14.17 -4.34
CA SER A 6 -13.65 -13.86 -4.50
C SER A 6 -13.43 -12.45 -5.07
N ASN A 7 -14.19 -12.04 -6.08
CA ASN A 7 -14.09 -10.69 -6.66
C ASN A 7 -14.47 -9.59 -5.66
N ILE A 8 -15.49 -9.81 -4.83
CA ILE A 8 -15.90 -8.87 -3.79
C ILE A 8 -14.79 -8.72 -2.75
N LEU A 9 -14.20 -9.83 -2.28
CA LEU A 9 -13.08 -9.79 -1.33
C LEU A 9 -11.87 -9.05 -1.90
N ILE A 10 -11.55 -9.27 -3.18
CA ILE A 10 -10.46 -8.54 -3.86
C ILE A 10 -10.78 -7.05 -3.93
N ALA A 11 -12.02 -6.68 -4.29
CA ALA A 11 -12.44 -5.28 -4.34
C ALA A 11 -12.32 -4.61 -2.97
N ILE A 12 -12.70 -5.30 -1.89
CA ILE A 12 -12.55 -4.79 -0.52
C ILE A 12 -11.07 -4.55 -0.18
N VAL A 13 -10.19 -5.52 -0.49
CA VAL A 13 -8.75 -5.37 -0.28
C VAL A 13 -8.20 -4.19 -1.08
N PHE A 14 -8.59 -4.06 -2.34
CA PHE A 14 -8.18 -2.95 -3.21
C PHE A 14 -8.65 -1.60 -2.68
N CYS A 15 -9.89 -1.49 -2.20
CA CYS A 15 -10.38 -0.29 -1.53
C CYS A 15 -9.54 0.04 -0.29
N GLY A 16 -9.24 -0.95 0.56
CA GLY A 16 -8.38 -0.75 1.73
C GLY A 16 -6.99 -0.22 1.35
N LEU A 17 -6.37 -0.81 0.33
CA LEU A 17 -5.07 -0.37 -0.19
C LEU A 17 -5.11 1.08 -0.72
N LEU A 18 -6.19 1.45 -1.43
CA LEU A 18 -6.38 2.82 -1.92
C LEU A 18 -6.53 3.82 -0.80
N VAL A 19 -7.30 3.50 0.24
CA VAL A 19 -7.50 4.38 1.39
C VAL A 19 -6.19 4.62 2.14
N GLY A 20 -5.46 3.56 2.48
CA GLY A 20 -4.18 3.71 3.18
C GLY A 20 -3.13 4.43 2.33
N MET A 21 -3.07 4.13 1.02
CA MET A 21 -2.18 4.86 0.11
C MET A 21 -2.56 6.34 0.05
N GLY A 22 -3.83 6.66 -0.18
CA GLY A 22 -4.34 8.03 -0.26
C GLY A 22 -4.02 8.84 0.99
N PHE A 23 -4.19 8.24 2.18
CA PHE A 23 -3.83 8.89 3.44
C PHE A 23 -2.33 9.23 3.49
N THR A 24 -1.44 8.29 3.18
CA THR A 24 0.01 8.54 3.19
C THR A 24 0.47 9.57 2.17
N GLN A 25 -0.20 9.66 1.02
CA GLN A 25 0.14 10.60 -0.04
C GLN A 25 -0.09 12.06 0.34
N THR A 26 -1.01 12.34 1.26
CA THR A 26 -1.29 13.72 1.70
C THR A 26 -0.11 14.38 2.43
N LEU A 27 0.84 13.57 2.93
CA LEU A 27 2.04 14.04 3.62
C LEU A 27 3.25 14.19 2.68
N LEU A 28 3.12 13.80 1.41
CA LEU A 28 4.20 13.83 0.44
C LEU A 28 4.22 15.15 -0.34
N LYS A 29 5.40 15.61 -0.72
CA LYS A 29 5.57 16.77 -1.63
C LYS A 29 5.27 16.38 -3.07
N SER A 30 4.85 17.35 -3.88
CA SER A 30 4.40 17.23 -5.28
C SER A 30 5.15 16.24 -6.22
N LEU A 31 6.47 16.07 -6.06
CA LEU A 31 7.28 15.20 -6.93
C LEU A 31 6.89 13.70 -6.80
N PRO A 32 6.84 13.10 -5.60
CA PRO A 32 6.25 11.77 -5.38
C PRO A 32 4.91 11.53 -6.08
N GLN A 33 3.94 12.46 -6.01
CA GLN A 33 2.64 12.25 -6.64
C GLN A 33 2.75 12.23 -8.17
N LEU A 34 3.60 13.07 -8.78
CA LEU A 34 3.85 13.03 -10.22
C LEU A 34 4.43 11.68 -10.66
N ILE A 35 5.40 11.15 -9.90
CA ILE A 35 5.98 9.82 -10.16
C ILE A 35 4.89 8.76 -10.10
N MET A 36 4.03 8.82 -9.08
CA MET A 36 2.93 7.87 -8.91
C MET A 36 1.89 7.95 -10.03
N ILE A 37 1.53 9.16 -10.48
CA ILE A 37 0.63 9.35 -11.62
C ILE A 37 1.25 8.75 -12.88
N PHE A 38 2.54 9.03 -13.14
CA PHE A 38 3.24 8.48 -14.30
C PHE A 38 3.24 6.94 -14.29
N PHE A 39 3.58 6.31 -13.16
CA PHE A 39 3.54 4.85 -13.00
C PHE A 39 2.12 4.29 -13.10
N GLY A 40 1.12 5.00 -12.58
CA GLY A 40 -0.29 4.64 -12.72
C GLY A 40 -0.71 4.61 -14.19
N MET A 41 -0.40 5.66 -14.94
CA MET A 41 -0.70 5.77 -16.37
C MET A 41 0.01 4.70 -17.20
N LEU A 42 1.29 4.43 -16.91
CA LEU A 42 2.04 3.34 -17.53
C LEU A 42 1.37 1.98 -17.28
N THR A 43 0.95 1.75 -16.03
CA THR A 43 0.27 0.51 -15.62
C THR A 43 -1.09 0.38 -16.31
N LEU A 44 -1.86 1.46 -16.40
CA LEU A 44 -3.14 1.48 -17.08
C LEU A 44 -2.99 1.16 -18.57
N GLY A 45 -2.04 1.80 -19.25
CA GLY A 45 -1.72 1.51 -20.65
C GLY A 45 -1.29 0.06 -20.85
N SER A 46 -0.46 -0.46 -19.94
CA SER A 46 -0.04 -1.86 -19.91
C SER A 46 -1.21 -2.84 -19.81
N LEU A 47 -2.21 -2.57 -18.95
CA LEU A 47 -3.37 -3.45 -18.75
C LEU A 47 -4.33 -3.48 -19.95
N ILE A 48 -4.36 -2.41 -20.76
CA ILE A 48 -5.19 -2.33 -21.98
C ILE A 48 -4.58 -3.16 -23.12
N ILE A 49 -3.26 -3.33 -23.16
CA ILE A 49 -2.58 -4.11 -24.21
C ILE A 49 -2.95 -5.61 -24.06
N LYS A 50 -3.33 -6.25 -25.18
CA LYS A 50 -3.79 -7.66 -25.20
C LYS A 50 -2.74 -8.70 -24.76
N ARG A 51 -1.48 -8.31 -24.56
CA ARG A 51 -0.35 -9.20 -24.28
C ARG A 51 -0.27 -9.54 -22.78
N SER A 52 -0.81 -10.69 -22.41
CA SER A 52 -1.14 -11.08 -21.02
C SER A 52 0.02 -11.09 -20.00
N PHE A 53 1.25 -11.45 -20.40
CA PHE A 53 2.37 -11.57 -19.45
C PHE A 53 2.98 -10.20 -19.13
N ILE A 54 3.40 -9.47 -20.16
CA ILE A 54 4.02 -8.14 -20.03
C ILE A 54 3.04 -7.12 -19.47
N SER A 55 1.74 -7.24 -19.80
CA SER A 55 0.69 -6.33 -19.33
C SER A 55 0.56 -6.24 -17.80
N SER A 56 1.11 -7.22 -17.08
CA SER A 56 0.78 -7.51 -15.68
C SER A 56 1.90 -7.17 -14.71
N ILE A 57 3.13 -7.04 -15.21
CA ILE A 57 4.30 -6.72 -14.39
C ILE A 57 4.17 -5.34 -13.74
N PRO A 58 3.83 -4.25 -14.47
CA PRO A 58 3.66 -2.93 -13.86
C PRO A 58 2.57 -2.92 -12.78
N PHE A 59 1.49 -3.68 -13.00
CA PHE A 59 0.40 -3.83 -12.04
C PHE A 59 0.88 -4.47 -10.74
N TYR A 60 1.67 -5.55 -10.81
CA TYR A 60 2.20 -6.19 -9.61
C TYR A 60 3.21 -5.33 -8.86
N ILE A 61 3.97 -4.49 -9.56
CA ILE A 61 4.86 -3.53 -8.92
C ILE A 61 4.05 -2.51 -8.12
N VAL A 62 3.05 -1.87 -8.74
CA VAL A 62 2.16 -0.91 -8.05
C VAL A 62 1.46 -1.56 -6.87
N LEU A 63 0.87 -2.74 -7.09
CA LEU A 63 0.17 -3.49 -6.06
C LEU A 63 1.10 -3.87 -4.89
N GLY A 64 2.35 -4.26 -5.19
CA GLY A 64 3.35 -4.61 -4.19
C GLY A 64 3.80 -3.44 -3.33
N VAL A 65 4.01 -2.28 -3.95
CA VAL A 65 4.33 -1.05 -3.21
C VAL A 65 3.16 -0.66 -2.31
N MET A 66 1.92 -0.75 -2.81
CA MET A 66 0.74 -0.45 -2.00
C MET A 66 0.58 -1.42 -0.83
N PHE A 67 0.80 -2.73 -1.04
CA PHE A 67 0.81 -3.69 0.05
C PHE A 67 1.91 -3.37 1.07
N TYR A 68 3.13 -3.06 0.61
CA TYR A 68 4.24 -2.73 1.51
C TYR A 68 3.88 -1.55 2.41
N ILE A 69 3.39 -0.45 1.84
CA ILE A 69 3.03 0.75 2.59
C ILE A 69 1.89 0.46 3.57
N ASN A 70 0.82 -0.21 3.13
CA ASN A 70 -0.33 -0.49 3.99
C ASN A 70 0.02 -1.44 5.13
N ILE A 71 0.80 -2.49 4.86
CA ILE A 71 1.26 -3.43 5.89
C ILE A 71 2.18 -2.70 6.87
N PHE A 72 3.03 -1.79 6.39
CA PHE A 72 3.92 -1.01 7.26
C PHE A 72 3.13 -0.13 8.23
N LEU A 73 2.10 0.58 7.74
CA LEU A 73 1.22 1.39 8.58
C LEU A 73 0.50 0.52 9.61
N LEU A 74 -0.06 -0.61 9.18
CA LEU A 74 -0.79 -1.51 10.08
C LEU A 74 0.12 -2.12 11.14
N ALA A 75 1.33 -2.55 10.76
CA ALA A 75 2.31 -3.11 11.67
C ALA A 75 2.81 -2.06 12.67
N SER A 76 3.06 -0.82 12.21
CA SER A 76 3.44 0.29 13.08
C SER A 76 2.34 0.61 14.09
N ALA A 77 1.09 0.71 13.62
CA ALA A 77 -0.06 0.94 14.49
C ALA A 77 -0.28 -0.20 15.51
N ALA A 78 -0.06 -1.46 15.11
CA ALA A 78 -0.15 -2.60 16.01
C ALA A 78 0.94 -2.58 17.09
N VAL A 79 2.17 -2.21 16.71
CA VAL A 79 3.29 -2.04 17.64
C VAL A 79 3.01 -0.94 18.66
N ASP A 80 2.52 0.22 18.18
CA ASP A 80 2.16 1.36 19.05
C ASP A 80 1.01 1.05 19.99
N PHE A 81 0.07 0.21 19.55
CA PHE A 81 -1.04 -0.25 20.37
C PHE A 81 -0.60 -1.23 21.48
N ILE A 82 0.32 -2.15 21.19
CA ILE A 82 0.80 -3.15 22.15
C ILE A 82 1.72 -2.52 23.19
N HIS A 83 2.57 -1.56 22.79
CA HIS A 83 3.54 -0.91 23.66
C HIS A 83 3.32 0.61 23.70
N PRO A 84 2.26 1.10 24.35
CA PRO A 84 2.03 2.53 24.48
C PRO A 84 3.16 3.19 25.28
N HIS A 85 3.56 4.41 24.89
CA HIS A 85 4.59 5.22 25.56
C HIS A 85 6.02 4.66 25.57
N GLN A 86 6.31 3.71 24.69
CA GLN A 86 7.63 3.10 24.49
C GLN A 86 8.78 4.06 24.13
N ASP A 87 8.48 5.29 23.74
CA ASP A 87 9.47 6.35 23.50
C ASP A 87 9.86 7.10 24.79
N TRP A 88 9.19 6.88 25.92
CA TRP A 88 9.37 7.69 27.13
C TRP A 88 10.13 6.89 28.18
N THR A 89 11.30 7.39 28.57
CA THR A 89 12.13 6.79 29.63
C THR A 89 12.26 7.77 30.78
N THR A 90 11.98 7.30 31.99
CA THR A 90 12.20 8.08 33.22
C THR A 90 13.67 7.95 33.62
N GLN A 91 14.38 9.07 33.68
CA GLN A 91 15.75 9.10 34.16
C GLN A 91 15.80 9.09 35.70
N ASN A 92 16.99 8.81 36.26
CA ASN A 92 17.20 8.70 37.70
C ASN A 92 16.99 10.03 38.46
N ASP A 93 16.93 11.15 37.75
CA ASP A 93 16.63 12.49 38.27
C ASP A 93 15.12 12.83 38.24
N GLY A 94 14.29 11.90 37.76
CA GLY A 94 12.84 12.09 37.61
C GLY A 94 12.43 12.82 36.33
N SER A 95 13.38 13.22 35.47
CA SER A 95 13.07 13.78 34.16
C SER A 95 12.54 12.69 33.22
N ILE A 96 11.63 13.07 32.32
CA ILE A 96 11.07 12.18 31.31
C ILE A 96 11.64 12.61 29.96
N ASP A 97 12.50 11.77 29.41
CA ASP A 97 13.12 12.02 28.11
C ASP A 97 12.56 11.08 27.05
N ARG A 98 12.56 11.59 25.81
CA ARG A 98 12.14 10.82 24.64
C ARG A 98 13.32 10.04 24.09
N SER A 99 13.36 8.73 24.34
CA SER A 99 14.35 7.83 23.76
C SER A 99 13.88 7.34 22.39
N PRO A 100 14.72 7.40 21.34
CA PRO A 100 14.37 6.86 20.04
C PRO A 100 14.19 5.33 20.12
N ASN A 101 12.99 4.87 19.82
CA ASN A 101 12.66 3.46 19.77
C ASN A 101 12.92 2.88 18.37
N LEU A 102 13.46 1.66 18.31
CA LEU A 102 13.74 0.93 17.08
C LEU A 102 12.58 0.05 16.59
N ASN A 103 11.42 0.09 17.25
CA ASN A 103 10.31 -0.80 16.93
C ASN A 103 9.71 -0.61 15.53
N TRP A 104 9.96 0.54 14.87
CA TRP A 104 9.65 0.73 13.44
C TRP A 104 10.40 -0.26 12.52
N LEU A 105 11.55 -0.82 12.96
CA LEU A 105 12.27 -1.87 12.23
C LEU A 105 11.43 -3.14 12.10
N TRP A 106 10.63 -3.48 13.11
CA TRP A 106 9.72 -4.62 13.02
C TRP A 106 8.67 -4.42 11.93
N ALA A 107 8.13 -3.20 11.81
CA ALA A 107 7.19 -2.86 10.75
C ALA A 107 7.82 -2.97 9.35
N ILE A 108 9.10 -2.60 9.20
CA ILE A 108 9.85 -2.78 7.94
C ILE A 108 10.00 -4.26 7.61
N ILE A 109 10.49 -5.06 8.56
CA ILE A 109 10.74 -6.50 8.37
C ILE A 109 9.44 -7.20 7.96
N VAL A 110 8.36 -6.97 8.71
CA VAL A 110 7.05 -7.58 8.44
C VAL A 110 6.54 -7.19 7.05
N SER A 111 6.63 -5.91 6.69
CA SER A 111 6.19 -5.42 5.38
C SER A 111 6.99 -5.99 4.23
N PHE A 112 8.31 -6.12 4.42
CA PHE A 112 9.23 -6.65 3.41
C PHE A 112 8.93 -8.12 3.08
N PHE A 113 8.53 -8.94 4.05
CA PHE A 113 8.17 -10.34 3.80
C PHE A 113 6.71 -10.50 3.36
N LEU A 114 5.77 -9.81 3.98
CA LEU A 114 4.34 -10.00 3.72
C LEU A 114 3.88 -9.38 2.40
N SER A 115 4.49 -8.28 1.94
CA SER A 115 4.09 -7.68 0.66
C SER A 115 4.38 -8.60 -0.54
N PRO A 116 5.61 -9.11 -0.76
CA PRO A 116 5.89 -10.04 -1.84
C PRO A 116 5.06 -11.32 -1.72
N LEU A 117 4.86 -11.82 -0.50
CA LEU A 117 4.03 -13.01 -0.26
C LEU A 117 2.57 -12.78 -0.68
N SER A 118 2.03 -11.59 -0.40
CA SER A 118 0.68 -11.19 -0.82
C SER A 118 0.54 -11.13 -2.34
N ILE A 119 1.56 -10.63 -3.05
CA ILE A 119 1.60 -10.64 -4.52
C ILE A 119 1.65 -12.07 -5.05
N VAL A 120 2.47 -12.95 -4.47
CA VAL A 120 2.56 -14.35 -4.89
C VAL A 120 1.22 -15.06 -4.70
N PHE A 121 0.52 -14.84 -3.59
CA PHE A 121 -0.81 -15.38 -3.38
C PHE A 121 -1.83 -14.82 -4.38
N TYR A 122 -1.79 -13.51 -4.65
CA TYR A 122 -2.63 -12.89 -5.67
C TYR A 122 -2.38 -13.50 -7.05
N HIS A 123 -1.12 -13.69 -7.44
CA HIS A 123 -0.76 -14.27 -8.73
C HIS A 123 -1.17 -15.75 -8.86
N LYS A 124 -0.93 -16.57 -7.82
CA LYS A 124 -1.11 -18.03 -7.91
C LYS A 124 -2.52 -18.51 -7.59
N LYS A 125 -3.21 -17.89 -6.63
CA LYS A 125 -4.49 -18.41 -6.10
C LYS A 125 -5.71 -17.70 -6.65
N ILE A 126 -5.57 -16.47 -7.17
CA ILE A 126 -6.70 -15.65 -7.55
C ILE A 126 -6.86 -15.64 -9.07
N GLN A 127 -8.08 -15.94 -9.55
CA GLN A 127 -8.42 -15.74 -10.95
C GLN A 127 -8.48 -14.25 -11.23
N ARG A 128 -7.57 -13.78 -12.08
CA ARG A 128 -7.44 -12.37 -12.42
C ARG A 128 -8.70 -11.84 -13.07
N ASN A 129 -9.13 -10.68 -12.60
CA ASN A 129 -10.24 -9.94 -13.16
C ASN A 129 -9.71 -8.61 -13.70
N LYS A 130 -9.40 -8.58 -15.01
CA LYS A 130 -8.82 -7.40 -15.67
C LYS A 130 -9.68 -6.14 -15.49
N GLY A 131 -11.00 -6.27 -15.51
CA GLY A 131 -11.88 -5.12 -15.32
C GLY A 131 -11.71 -4.50 -13.93
N LEU A 132 -11.53 -5.35 -12.91
CA LEU A 132 -11.31 -4.92 -11.53
C LEU A 132 -9.90 -4.31 -11.37
N GLU A 133 -8.87 -4.91 -11.97
CA GLU A 133 -7.50 -4.36 -12.00
C GLU A 133 -7.46 -2.96 -12.67
N ILE A 134 -8.14 -2.80 -13.81
CA ILE A 134 -8.25 -1.52 -14.52
C ILE A 134 -8.98 -0.50 -13.64
N ALA A 135 -10.14 -0.85 -13.08
CA ALA A 135 -10.89 0.05 -12.21
C ALA A 135 -10.06 0.53 -11.00
N PHE A 136 -9.30 -0.39 -10.40
CA PHE A 136 -8.40 -0.07 -9.29
C PHE A 136 -7.30 0.92 -9.68
N ILE A 137 -6.60 0.68 -10.79
CA ILE A 137 -5.53 1.59 -11.27
C ILE A 137 -6.10 2.95 -11.68
N THR A 138 -7.27 2.97 -12.32
CA THR A 138 -7.95 4.23 -12.65
C THR A 138 -8.30 5.03 -11.40
N LEU A 139 -8.87 4.39 -10.37
CA LEU A 139 -9.16 5.05 -9.10
C LEU A 139 -7.89 5.53 -8.40
N PHE A 140 -6.82 4.73 -8.43
CA PHE A 140 -5.52 5.13 -7.90
C PHE A 140 -4.99 6.42 -8.54
N ILE A 141 -5.07 6.54 -9.87
CA ILE A 141 -4.67 7.75 -10.60
C ILE A 141 -5.55 8.93 -10.20
N ILE A 142 -6.87 8.75 -10.16
CA ILE A 142 -7.83 9.82 -9.80
C ILE A 142 -7.55 10.34 -8.39
N VAL A 143 -7.41 9.44 -7.40
CA VAL A 143 -7.11 9.83 -6.01
C VAL A 143 -5.79 10.58 -5.93
N THR A 144 -4.75 10.07 -6.60
CA THR A 144 -3.44 10.73 -6.61
C THR A 144 -3.49 12.12 -7.26
N LEU A 145 -4.26 12.27 -8.34
CA LEU A 145 -4.46 13.55 -9.02
C LEU A 145 -5.20 14.56 -8.14
N ILE A 146 -6.26 14.13 -7.45
CA ILE A 146 -6.98 14.97 -6.49
C ILE A 146 -6.03 15.47 -5.39
N ILE A 147 -5.21 14.58 -4.84
CA ILE A 147 -4.24 14.93 -3.80
C ILE A 147 -3.21 15.93 -4.35
N TYR A 148 -2.65 15.67 -5.52
CA TYR A 148 -1.66 16.54 -6.16
C TYR A 148 -2.18 17.96 -6.46
N ILE A 149 -3.45 18.11 -6.83
CA ILE A 149 -4.05 19.43 -7.10
C ILE A 149 -4.34 20.17 -5.80
N LYS A 150 -4.72 19.46 -4.74
CA LYS A 150 -5.21 20.05 -3.49
C LYS A 150 -4.09 20.36 -2.48
N PHE A 151 -3.00 19.58 -2.48
CA PHE A 151 -1.90 19.64 -1.51
C PHE A 151 -0.56 19.78 -2.24
#